data_AF-A0A1L7LI31-F1
#
_entry.id   AF-A0A1L7LI31-F1
#
_cell.length_a   1.000
_cell.length_b   1.000
_cell.length_c   1.000
_cell.angle_alpha   90.00
_cell.angle_beta   90.00
_cell.angle_gamma   90.00
#
_symmetry.space_group_name_H-M   'P 1'
#
loop_
_entity.id
_entity.type
_entity.pdbx_description
1 polymer ?
#
loop_
_entity_poly.entity_id
_entity_poly.type
_entity_poly.pdbx_seq_one_letter_code
_entity_poly.pdbx_strand_id
1 'polypeptide(L)'
;MSRFNLLDEPWISVVFDEKGSTKEVSLLDFFQNAHHYKDLAGDTKTQDFAVLRVLLAVLYTVFSRFDANGNVYEYLEIDEKYRQIEEIDEDDLEEYEDDLYETWLTLWQSGQFPDIIEEYLEKWRDRFYLFDEEYPFFQVRKEDIEMVMDLNEDAGKIFGKNINRLVSESSNKIALFSPKHNYDNNKERLSNSEIVRWLLTYHGYSETGGRMKKIGKREYSKGWLYNLGGLFLKGKISMKLY
;
A
#
# COMPACT_ATOMS: atom_id res chain seq x y z
N MET A 1 -10.98 -17.75 9.44
CA MET A 1 -11.67 -16.51 9.90
C MET A 1 -10.80 -15.31 9.59
N SER A 2 -11.34 -14.38 8.81
CA SER A 2 -10.67 -13.15 8.38
C SER A 2 -10.35 -12.26 9.59
N ARG A 3 -9.13 -11.70 9.65
CA ARG A 3 -8.73 -10.80 10.75
C ARG A 3 -7.78 -9.71 10.28
N PHE A 4 -7.76 -8.62 11.04
CA PHE A 4 -6.96 -7.43 10.80
C PHE A 4 -7.28 -6.77 9.45
N ASN A 5 -8.44 -6.11 9.35
CA ASN A 5 -8.85 -5.38 8.15
C ASN A 5 -8.19 -4.01 8.11
N LEU A 6 -7.45 -3.71 7.05
CA LEU A 6 -6.70 -2.46 6.89
C LEU A 6 -7.60 -1.21 6.82
N LEU A 7 -8.90 -1.37 6.56
CA LEU A 7 -9.85 -0.25 6.52
C LEU A 7 -10.12 0.32 7.91
N ASP A 8 -10.20 -0.53 8.94
CA ASP A 8 -10.60 -0.14 10.30
C ASP A 8 -9.43 -0.22 11.30
N GLU A 9 -8.50 -1.14 11.09
CA GLU A 9 -7.38 -1.35 12.00
C GLU A 9 -6.27 -0.33 11.75
N PRO A 10 -5.66 0.23 12.81
CA PRO A 10 -4.58 1.21 12.64
C PRO A 10 -3.31 0.54 12.13
N TRP A 11 -2.79 1.02 10.99
CA TRP A 11 -1.54 0.52 10.41
C TRP A 11 -0.72 1.56 9.65
N ILE A 12 -1.30 2.70 9.28
CA ILE A 12 -0.60 3.79 8.61
C ILE A 12 -0.03 4.70 9.70
N SER A 13 1.28 4.80 9.81
CA SER A 13 1.91 5.71 10.77
C SER A 13 1.99 7.12 10.20
N VAL A 14 1.46 8.10 10.92
CA VAL A 14 1.38 9.51 10.49
C VAL A 14 1.93 10.45 11.57
N VAL A 15 2.50 11.58 11.14
CA VAL A 15 2.76 12.74 12.01
C VAL A 15 1.50 13.59 12.09
N PHE A 16 1.00 13.86 13.30
CA PHE A 16 -0.25 14.60 13.49
C PHE A 16 -0.08 15.98 14.12
N ASP A 17 1.11 16.34 14.59
CA ASP A 17 1.39 17.66 15.18
C ASP A 17 2.74 18.24 14.74
N GLU A 18 2.96 19.52 15.07
CA GLU A 18 4.21 20.23 14.77
C GLU A 18 5.40 19.78 15.63
N LYS A 19 5.15 18.98 16.68
CA LYS A 19 6.20 18.43 17.55
C LYS A 19 6.81 17.15 16.98
N GLY A 20 6.22 16.60 15.92
CA GLY A 20 6.63 15.34 15.32
C GLY A 20 6.04 14.13 16.03
N SER A 21 4.97 14.29 16.82
CA SER A 21 4.27 13.18 17.45
C SER A 21 3.62 12.28 16.39
N THR A 22 3.71 10.97 16.59
CA THR A 22 3.20 9.97 15.66
C THR A 22 2.05 9.17 16.24
N LYS A 23 1.15 8.71 15.37
CA LYS A 23 0.12 7.71 15.70
C LYS A 23 -0.11 6.79 14.50
N GLU A 24 -0.63 5.60 14.76
CA GLU A 24 -1.11 4.71 13.70
C GLU A 24 -2.60 4.96 13.47
N VAL A 25 -3.01 4.99 12.20
CA VAL A 25 -4.40 5.20 11.77
C VAL A 25 -4.80 4.16 10.72
N SER A 26 -6.10 3.93 10.57
CA SER A 26 -6.62 3.01 9.56
C SER A 26 -6.67 3.67 8.17
N LEU A 27 -6.99 2.91 7.12
CA LEU A 27 -7.10 3.48 5.78
C LEU A 27 -8.27 4.47 5.66
N LEU A 28 -9.41 4.17 6.31
CA LEU A 28 -10.56 5.08 6.34
C LEU A 28 -10.25 6.36 7.12
N ASP A 29 -9.70 6.23 8.34
CA ASP A 29 -9.31 7.40 9.13
C ASP A 29 -8.25 8.25 8.42
N PHE A 30 -7.33 7.61 7.70
CA PHE A 30 -6.33 8.32 6.91
C PHE A 30 -6.96 9.24 5.87
N PHE A 31 -7.88 8.74 5.04
CA PHE A 31 -8.49 9.57 3.98
C PHE A 31 -9.45 10.62 4.54
N GLN A 32 -10.26 10.27 5.55
CA GLN A 32 -11.15 11.22 6.23
C GLN A 32 -10.37 12.38 6.88
N ASN A 33 -9.24 12.08 7.52
CA ASN A 33 -8.46 13.04 8.31
C ASN A 33 -7.13 13.45 7.67
N ALA A 34 -6.92 13.17 6.37
CA ALA A 34 -5.64 13.41 5.68
C ALA A 34 -5.14 14.85 5.85
N HIS A 35 -6.08 15.81 5.85
CA HIS A 35 -5.82 17.24 5.95
C HIS A 35 -5.29 17.68 7.34
N HIS A 36 -5.38 16.82 8.35
CA HIS A 36 -4.80 17.04 9.68
C HIS A 36 -3.40 16.46 9.82
N TYR A 37 -2.98 15.56 8.93
CA TYR A 37 -1.68 14.90 9.01
C TYR A 37 -0.61 15.68 8.26
N LYS A 38 0.63 15.63 8.76
CA LYS A 38 1.77 16.40 8.25
C LYS A 38 2.67 15.58 7.34
N ASP A 39 2.86 14.31 7.66
CA ASP A 39 3.70 13.39 6.90
C ASP A 39 3.38 11.94 7.25
N LEU A 40 3.84 11.02 6.41
CA LEU A 40 3.98 9.61 6.79
C LEU A 40 5.19 9.45 7.73
N ALA A 41 5.04 8.53 8.68
CA ALA A 41 5.99 8.29 9.76
C ALA A 41 6.25 6.80 9.97
N GLY A 42 6.37 6.05 8.89
CA GLY A 42 6.83 4.67 8.92
C GLY A 42 8.26 4.54 9.44
N ASP A 43 8.69 3.29 9.64
CA ASP A 43 9.99 2.95 10.22
C ASP A 43 11.17 3.52 9.39
N THR A 44 10.97 3.69 8.08
CA THR A 44 11.97 4.23 7.15
C THR A 44 11.30 5.06 6.05
N LYS A 45 12.04 5.98 5.43
CA LYS A 45 11.54 6.76 4.29
C LYS A 45 11.24 5.92 3.05
N THR A 46 11.91 4.77 2.92
CA THR A 46 11.63 3.76 1.90
C THR A 46 10.25 3.12 2.10
N GLN A 47 9.89 2.86 3.37
CA GLN A 47 8.57 2.37 3.74
C GLN A 47 7.49 3.43 3.50
N ASP A 48 7.75 4.70 3.87
CA ASP A 48 6.83 5.82 3.59
C ASP A 48 6.51 5.91 2.09
N PHE A 49 7.53 5.80 1.23
CA PHE A 49 7.34 5.86 -0.21
C PHE A 49 6.52 4.68 -0.76
N ALA A 50 6.71 3.48 -0.23
CA ALA A 50 5.92 2.32 -0.61
C ALA A 50 4.45 2.47 -0.21
N VAL A 51 4.18 2.95 1.03
CA VAL A 51 2.83 3.22 1.52
C VAL A 51 2.17 4.33 0.71
N LEU A 52 2.87 5.45 0.45
CA LEU A 52 2.38 6.55 -0.38
C LEU A 52 1.87 6.06 -1.75
N ARG A 53 2.59 5.15 -2.40
CA ARG A 53 2.18 4.61 -3.70
C ARG A 53 0.89 3.79 -3.64
N VAL A 54 0.65 3.06 -2.56
CA VAL A 54 -0.61 2.32 -2.36
C VAL A 54 -1.76 3.29 -2.14
N LEU A 55 -1.55 4.32 -1.31
CA LEU A 55 -2.54 5.36 -1.08
C LEU A 55 -2.88 6.11 -2.38
N LEU A 56 -1.87 6.46 -3.19
CA LEU A 56 -2.07 7.05 -4.51
C LEU A 56 -2.82 6.11 -5.45
N ALA A 57 -2.51 4.81 -5.44
CA ALA A 57 -3.24 3.85 -6.27
C ALA A 57 -4.73 3.83 -5.95
N VAL A 58 -5.12 3.95 -4.67
CA VAL A 58 -6.53 4.12 -4.28
C VAL A 58 -7.10 5.41 -4.87
N LEU A 59 -6.43 6.55 -4.68
CA LEU A 59 -6.89 7.84 -5.20
C LEU A 59 -7.07 7.84 -6.72
N TYR A 60 -6.07 7.37 -7.48
CA TYR A 60 -6.16 7.27 -8.93
C TYR A 60 -7.30 6.37 -9.36
N THR A 61 -7.49 5.24 -8.68
CA THR A 61 -8.54 4.29 -9.02
C THR A 61 -9.95 4.85 -8.79
N VAL A 62 -10.12 5.66 -7.73
CA VAL A 62 -11.38 6.33 -7.43
C VAL A 62 -11.61 7.48 -8.42
N PHE A 63 -10.66 8.41 -8.54
CA PHE A 63 -10.87 9.63 -9.32
C PHE A 63 -10.69 9.46 -10.84
N SER A 64 -10.28 8.27 -11.31
CA SER A 64 -10.44 7.89 -12.73
C SER A 64 -11.84 7.38 -13.06
N ARG A 65 -12.77 7.38 -12.10
CA ARG A 65 -14.15 6.87 -12.26
C ARG A 65 -15.19 7.83 -11.74
N PHE A 66 -14.84 8.56 -10.68
CA PHE A 66 -15.71 9.49 -10.00
C PHE A 66 -15.14 10.92 -10.00
N ASP A 67 -16.02 11.90 -10.14
CA ASP A 67 -15.71 13.31 -9.97
C ASP A 67 -15.49 13.67 -8.48
N ALA A 68 -15.18 14.94 -8.20
CA ALA A 68 -14.98 15.44 -6.84
C ALA A 68 -16.24 15.39 -5.94
N ASN A 69 -17.42 15.21 -6.53
CA ASN A 69 -18.71 15.08 -5.84
C ASN A 69 -19.12 13.62 -5.63
N GLY A 70 -18.37 12.66 -6.19
CA GLY A 70 -18.68 11.23 -6.13
C GLY A 70 -19.61 10.74 -7.26
N ASN A 71 -19.84 11.53 -8.30
CA ASN A 71 -20.60 11.10 -9.48
C ASN A 71 -19.70 10.36 -10.46
N VAL A 72 -20.23 9.33 -11.12
CA VAL A 72 -19.51 8.64 -12.20
C VAL A 72 -19.39 9.58 -13.40
N TYR A 73 -18.24 9.62 -14.07
CA TYR A 73 -18.10 10.36 -15.33
C TYR A 73 -19.03 9.80 -16.41
N GLU A 74 -19.60 10.67 -17.23
CA GLU A 74 -20.63 10.30 -18.22
C GLU A 74 -20.12 9.31 -19.29
N TYR A 75 -18.80 9.29 -19.50
CA TYR A 75 -18.08 8.45 -20.46
C TYR A 75 -17.81 7.02 -19.97
N LEU A 76 -18.28 6.64 -18.77
CA LEU A 76 -17.94 5.39 -18.11
C LEU A 76 -19.19 4.62 -17.66
N GLU A 77 -19.21 3.33 -17.96
CA GLU A 77 -20.08 2.38 -17.27
C GLU A 77 -19.28 1.65 -16.17
N ILE A 78 -19.84 1.63 -14.96
CA ILE A 78 -19.26 0.92 -13.81
C ILE A 78 -20.18 -0.19 -13.29
N ASP A 79 -19.57 -1.28 -12.82
CA ASP A 79 -20.31 -2.38 -12.21
C ASP A 79 -20.61 -2.14 -10.72
N GLU A 80 -21.27 -3.11 -10.07
CA GLU A 80 -21.64 -3.07 -8.65
C GLU A 80 -20.45 -2.94 -7.68
N LYS A 81 -19.23 -3.31 -8.13
CA LYS A 81 -17.96 -3.18 -7.40
C LYS A 81 -17.15 -1.94 -7.86
N TYR A 82 -17.78 -1.01 -8.57
CA TYR A 82 -17.18 0.21 -9.08
C TYR A 82 -15.98 -0.04 -10.00
N ARG A 83 -16.03 -1.12 -10.79
CA ARG A 83 -15.07 -1.39 -11.86
C ARG A 83 -15.61 -0.83 -13.16
N GLN A 84 -14.74 -0.12 -13.89
CA GLN A 84 -14.99 0.26 -15.27
C GLN A 84 -15.19 -1.00 -16.14
N ILE A 85 -16.28 -1.01 -16.91
CA ILE A 85 -16.69 -2.15 -17.74
C ILE A 85 -16.12 -2.03 -19.15
N GLU A 86 -16.08 -0.82 -19.71
CA GLU A 86 -15.68 -0.55 -21.08
C GLU A 86 -14.59 0.53 -21.14
N GLU A 87 -13.79 0.54 -22.21
CA GLU A 87 -12.82 1.60 -22.46
C GLU A 87 -13.55 2.89 -22.87
N ILE A 88 -12.92 4.05 -22.61
CA ILE A 88 -13.46 5.35 -23.01
C ILE A 88 -13.34 5.46 -24.53
N ASP A 89 -14.38 5.96 -25.20
CA ASP A 89 -14.36 6.20 -26.64
C ASP A 89 -13.24 7.20 -26.99
N GLU A 90 -12.53 6.97 -28.09
CA GLU A 90 -11.44 7.84 -28.54
C GLU A 90 -11.94 9.28 -28.78
N ASP A 91 -13.19 9.43 -29.21
CA ASP A 91 -13.82 10.74 -29.46
C ASP A 91 -14.11 11.52 -28.16
N ASP A 92 -14.23 10.83 -27.01
CA ASP A 92 -14.55 11.42 -25.70
C ASP A 92 -13.30 11.69 -24.83
N LEU A 93 -12.11 11.24 -25.26
CA LEU A 93 -10.89 11.31 -24.44
C LEU A 93 -10.49 12.72 -24.04
N GLU A 94 -10.65 13.70 -24.93
CA GLU A 94 -10.27 15.10 -24.65
C GLU A 94 -11.16 15.70 -23.55
N GLU A 95 -12.47 15.49 -23.63
CA GLU A 95 -13.42 15.97 -22.62
C GLU A 95 -13.21 15.27 -21.27
N TYR A 96 -12.94 13.96 -21.29
CA TYR A 96 -12.61 13.21 -20.08
C TYR A 96 -11.32 13.71 -19.41
N GLU A 97 -10.28 14.02 -20.18
CA GLU A 97 -9.03 14.60 -19.63
C GLU A 97 -9.27 15.96 -18.97
N ASP A 98 -10.10 16.82 -19.57
CA ASP A 98 -10.50 18.11 -19.01
C ASP A 98 -11.27 17.92 -17.68
N ASP A 99 -12.22 16.98 -17.64
CA ASP A 99 -13.00 16.67 -16.44
C ASP A 99 -12.14 16.10 -15.30
N LEU A 100 -11.14 15.28 -15.62
CA LEU A 100 -10.15 14.79 -14.66
C LEU A 100 -9.35 15.96 -14.07
N TYR A 101 -8.97 16.93 -14.91
CA TYR A 101 -8.23 18.11 -14.45
C TYR A 101 -9.08 18.99 -13.53
N GLU A 102 -10.33 19.24 -13.90
CA GLU A 102 -11.28 20.00 -13.06
C GLU A 102 -11.57 19.29 -11.74
N THR A 103 -11.67 17.96 -11.75
CA THR A 103 -11.79 17.15 -10.54
C THR A 103 -10.55 17.31 -9.65
N TRP A 104 -9.35 17.20 -10.21
CA TRP A 104 -8.11 17.44 -9.46
C TRP A 104 -8.07 18.84 -8.84
N LEU A 105 -8.45 19.87 -9.62
CA LEU A 105 -8.46 21.26 -9.16
C LEU A 105 -9.45 21.46 -8.01
N THR A 106 -10.65 20.88 -8.12
CA THR A 106 -11.70 20.94 -7.11
C THR A 106 -11.26 20.26 -5.82
N LEU A 107 -10.67 19.06 -5.90
CA LEU A 107 -10.11 18.34 -4.76
C LEU A 107 -9.01 19.17 -4.07
N TRP A 108 -8.10 19.74 -4.84
CA TRP A 108 -7.03 20.58 -4.30
C TRP A 108 -7.57 21.82 -3.56
N GLN A 109 -8.56 22.50 -4.14
CA GLN A 109 -9.18 23.69 -3.55
C GLN A 109 -9.97 23.36 -2.28
N SER A 110 -10.68 22.23 -2.26
CA SER A 110 -11.44 21.78 -1.09
C SER A 110 -10.53 21.46 0.09
N GLY A 111 -9.31 20.96 -0.18
CA GLY A 111 -8.33 20.60 0.84
C GLY A 111 -8.69 19.37 1.69
N GLN A 112 -9.75 18.65 1.33
CA GLN A 112 -10.23 17.45 2.00
C GLN A 112 -10.74 16.44 0.96
N PHE A 113 -10.69 15.15 1.28
CA PHE A 113 -11.19 14.14 0.35
C PHE A 113 -12.71 13.91 0.52
N PRO A 114 -13.44 13.66 -0.57
CA PRO A 114 -14.86 13.30 -0.54
C PRO A 114 -15.10 11.86 -0.07
N ASP A 115 -16.34 11.59 0.38
CA ASP A 115 -16.76 10.31 0.94
C ASP A 115 -16.72 9.13 -0.06
N ILE A 116 -16.69 9.42 -1.37
CA ILE A 116 -16.61 8.39 -2.43
C ILE A 116 -15.39 7.47 -2.29
N ILE A 117 -14.30 7.92 -1.66
CA ILE A 117 -13.15 7.06 -1.36
C ILE A 117 -13.54 5.97 -0.35
N GLU A 118 -14.27 6.33 0.71
CA GLU A 118 -14.76 5.38 1.71
C GLU A 118 -15.75 4.40 1.08
N GLU A 119 -16.70 4.91 0.30
CA GLU A 119 -17.65 4.05 -0.42
C GLU A 119 -16.95 3.04 -1.33
N TYR A 120 -15.93 3.48 -2.08
CA TYR A 120 -15.12 2.60 -2.91
C TYR A 120 -14.40 1.54 -2.08
N LEU A 121 -13.72 1.94 -0.99
CA LEU A 121 -12.99 1.00 -0.14
C LEU A 121 -13.93 -0.04 0.48
N GLU A 122 -15.13 0.36 0.88
CA GLU A 122 -16.17 -0.54 1.40
C GLU A 122 -16.61 -1.60 0.39
N LYS A 123 -16.75 -1.26 -0.90
CA LYS A 123 -17.02 -2.23 -1.98
C LYS A 123 -15.95 -3.33 -2.10
N TRP A 124 -14.74 -3.03 -1.64
CA TRP A 124 -13.55 -3.88 -1.72
C TRP A 124 -13.08 -4.39 -0.37
N ARG A 125 -13.87 -4.21 0.70
CA ARG A 125 -13.50 -4.58 2.08
C ARG A 125 -12.98 -6.00 2.24
N ASP A 126 -13.54 -6.95 1.47
CA ASP A 126 -13.14 -8.36 1.43
C ASP A 126 -11.68 -8.56 0.99
N ARG A 127 -11.09 -7.61 0.27
CA ARG A 127 -9.70 -7.66 -0.23
C ARG A 127 -8.67 -7.00 0.68
N PHE A 128 -9.11 -6.35 1.77
CA PHE A 128 -8.24 -5.59 2.67
C PHE A 128 -7.98 -6.28 4.02
N TYR A 129 -8.33 -7.56 4.16
CA TYR A 129 -7.91 -8.35 5.32
C TYR A 129 -6.46 -8.81 5.17
N LEU A 130 -5.59 -8.47 6.14
CA LEU A 130 -4.21 -8.96 6.13
C LEU A 130 -4.14 -10.49 6.22
N PHE A 131 -5.04 -11.09 6.98
CA PHE A 131 -5.15 -12.53 7.11
C PHE A 131 -6.56 -12.95 6.69
N ASP A 132 -6.65 -13.54 5.51
CA ASP A 132 -7.86 -14.09 4.92
C ASP A 132 -7.54 -15.40 4.20
N GLU A 133 -8.50 -16.31 4.15
CA GLU A 133 -8.32 -17.62 3.50
C GLU A 133 -8.44 -17.52 1.97
N GLU A 134 -9.26 -16.61 1.46
CA GLU A 134 -9.53 -16.45 0.03
C GLU A 134 -8.77 -15.26 -0.58
N TYR A 135 -8.73 -14.12 0.12
CA TYR A 135 -8.20 -12.87 -0.39
C TYR A 135 -7.23 -12.16 0.58
N PRO A 136 -6.13 -12.82 1.02
CA PRO A 136 -5.19 -12.19 1.93
C PRO A 136 -4.49 -11.01 1.23
N PHE A 137 -4.58 -9.83 1.85
CA PHE A 137 -4.06 -8.58 1.28
C PHE A 137 -2.59 -8.72 0.90
N PHE A 138 -2.27 -8.46 -0.36
CA PHE A 138 -0.92 -8.49 -0.94
C PHE A 138 -0.16 -9.81 -0.75
N GLN A 139 -0.87 -10.91 -0.57
CA GLN A 139 -0.32 -12.26 -0.39
C GLN A 139 -0.95 -13.22 -1.40
N VAL A 140 -0.36 -14.41 -1.51
CA VAL A 140 -0.84 -15.49 -2.37
C VAL A 140 -1.19 -16.67 -1.48
N ARG A 141 -2.30 -17.35 -1.77
CA ARG A 141 -2.72 -18.53 -1.02
C ARG A 141 -1.77 -19.69 -1.26
N LYS A 142 -1.76 -20.61 -0.31
CA LYS A 142 -0.93 -21.81 -0.38
C LYS A 142 -1.30 -22.66 -1.59
N GLU A 143 -2.60 -22.83 -1.82
CA GLU A 143 -3.15 -23.67 -2.88
C GLU A 143 -2.77 -23.12 -4.27
N ASP A 144 -2.81 -21.80 -4.44
CA ASP A 144 -2.47 -21.14 -5.71
C ASP A 144 -0.97 -21.27 -6.04
N ILE A 145 -0.10 -21.15 -5.03
CA ILE A 145 1.35 -21.23 -5.25
C ILE A 145 1.82 -22.68 -5.44
N GLU A 146 1.20 -23.65 -4.78
CA GLU A 146 1.50 -25.08 -4.95
C GLU A 146 1.17 -25.60 -6.36
N MET A 147 0.34 -24.89 -7.13
CA MET A 147 0.10 -25.19 -8.54
C MET A 147 1.34 -24.98 -9.43
N VAL A 148 2.32 -24.17 -8.99
CA VAL A 148 3.46 -23.75 -9.80
C VAL A 148 4.83 -23.99 -9.15
N MET A 149 4.89 -24.44 -7.90
CA MET A 149 6.14 -24.80 -7.19
C MET A 149 5.89 -25.74 -6.00
N ASP A 150 6.89 -26.54 -5.62
CA ASP A 150 6.81 -27.35 -4.39
C ASP A 150 7.30 -26.52 -3.20
N LEU A 151 6.38 -26.13 -2.31
CA LEU A 151 6.73 -25.34 -1.14
C LEU A 151 7.64 -26.08 -0.14
N ASN A 152 7.72 -27.41 -0.15
CA ASN A 152 8.61 -28.14 0.76
C ASN A 152 10.06 -28.10 0.29
N GLU A 153 10.29 -28.10 -1.02
CA GLU A 153 11.62 -28.11 -1.62
C GLU A 153 12.11 -26.70 -1.97
N ASP A 154 11.23 -25.86 -2.51
CA ASP A 154 11.59 -24.58 -3.13
C ASP A 154 11.32 -23.36 -2.24
N ALA A 155 10.52 -23.47 -1.18
CA ALA A 155 10.14 -22.30 -0.40
C ALA A 155 11.31 -21.68 0.36
N GLY A 156 11.55 -20.40 0.11
CA GLY A 156 12.41 -19.56 0.91
C GLY A 156 11.73 -19.17 2.22
N LYS A 157 12.45 -19.23 3.34
CA LYS A 157 11.99 -18.64 4.59
C LYS A 157 12.34 -17.16 4.63
N ILE A 158 11.32 -16.34 4.89
CA ILE A 158 11.45 -14.92 5.20
C ILE A 158 11.19 -14.74 6.68
N PHE A 159 12.09 -14.03 7.35
CA PHE A 159 12.08 -13.80 8.78
C PHE A 159 11.75 -12.33 9.05
N GLY A 160 11.06 -12.03 10.15
CA GLY A 160 10.67 -10.67 10.52
C GLY A 160 11.88 -9.75 10.60
N LYS A 161 12.98 -10.25 11.18
CA LYS A 161 14.24 -9.51 11.28
C LYS A 161 14.94 -9.23 9.94
N ASN A 162 14.62 -10.02 8.90
CA ASN A 162 15.21 -9.88 7.57
C ASN A 162 14.42 -8.88 6.71
N ILE A 163 13.12 -8.73 6.94
CA ILE A 163 12.28 -7.75 6.24
C ILE A 163 12.23 -6.42 6.98
N ASN A 164 12.39 -6.42 8.30
CA ASN A 164 12.53 -5.21 9.08
C ASN A 164 13.88 -4.55 8.76
N ARG A 165 13.83 -3.50 7.93
CA ARG A 165 15.00 -2.72 7.53
C ARG A 165 15.24 -1.48 8.40
N LEU A 166 14.57 -1.35 9.55
CA LEU A 166 14.93 -0.33 10.54
C LEU A 166 16.36 -0.58 11.04
N VAL A 167 16.68 -1.85 11.28
CA VAL A 167 18.04 -2.33 11.57
C VAL A 167 18.30 -3.55 10.71
N SER A 168 18.90 -3.34 9.53
CA SER A 168 19.15 -4.39 8.55
C SER A 168 20.04 -5.51 9.11
N GLU A 169 19.55 -6.74 9.05
CA GLU A 169 20.36 -7.94 9.26
C GLU A 169 20.02 -9.06 8.27
N SER A 170 20.94 -10.01 8.15
CA SER A 170 20.78 -11.18 7.29
C SER A 170 21.23 -12.44 8.03
N SER A 171 21.00 -13.62 7.44
CA SER A 171 21.51 -14.87 8.02
C SER A 171 23.05 -14.89 8.16
N ASN A 172 23.77 -14.04 7.42
CA ASN A 172 25.23 -13.99 7.40
C ASN A 172 25.82 -12.76 8.12
N LYS A 173 25.00 -11.72 8.36
CA LYS A 173 25.42 -10.47 9.00
C LYS A 173 24.41 -10.09 10.06
N ILE A 174 24.79 -10.27 11.32
CA ILE A 174 23.96 -9.94 12.48
C ILE A 174 24.02 -8.43 12.79
N ALA A 175 22.91 -7.87 13.26
CA ALA A 175 22.92 -6.50 13.76
C ALA A 175 23.53 -6.44 15.17
N LEU A 176 24.68 -5.78 15.29
CA LEU A 176 25.43 -5.64 16.54
C LEU A 176 24.82 -4.60 17.49
N PHE A 177 24.29 -3.50 16.95
CA PHE A 177 23.70 -2.39 17.72
C PHE A 177 22.19 -2.34 17.52
N SER A 178 21.51 -3.46 17.77
CA SER A 178 20.05 -3.54 17.66
C SER A 178 19.39 -3.25 19.02
N PRO A 179 18.37 -2.37 19.08
CA PRO A 179 17.60 -2.16 20.30
C PRO A 179 16.72 -3.38 20.65
N LYS A 180 16.42 -4.25 19.68
CA LYS A 180 15.78 -5.55 19.91
C LYS A 180 16.86 -6.62 20.14
N HIS A 181 16.91 -7.19 21.34
CA HIS A 181 17.77 -8.34 21.63
C HIS A 181 17.18 -9.64 21.04
N ASN A 182 18.01 -10.63 20.68
CA ASN A 182 17.54 -11.88 20.06
C ASN A 182 17.08 -12.96 21.07
N TYR A 183 16.94 -12.59 22.34
CA TYR A 183 16.36 -13.49 23.35
C TYR A 183 14.88 -13.71 23.03
N ASP A 184 14.39 -14.95 23.15
CA ASP A 184 13.00 -15.34 22.88
C ASP A 184 12.49 -14.94 21.48
N ASN A 185 13.38 -14.99 20.47
CA ASN A 185 13.08 -14.60 19.08
C ASN A 185 12.46 -13.20 18.94
N ASN A 186 12.74 -12.28 19.87
CA ASN A 186 12.12 -10.94 19.88
C ASN A 186 12.40 -10.13 18.60
N LYS A 187 13.52 -10.36 17.92
CA LYS A 187 13.79 -9.74 16.61
C LYS A 187 12.85 -10.21 15.47
N GLU A 188 12.23 -11.37 15.62
CA GLU A 188 11.28 -11.92 14.64
C GLU A 188 9.85 -11.42 14.85
N ARG A 189 9.56 -10.85 16.02
CA ARG A 189 8.22 -10.41 16.39
C ARG A 189 7.94 -9.05 15.76
N LEU A 190 6.91 -9.03 14.92
CA LEU A 190 6.33 -7.85 14.31
C LEU A 190 4.84 -7.77 14.70
N SER A 191 4.36 -6.58 15.00
CA SER A 191 2.92 -6.32 15.09
C SER A 191 2.25 -6.52 13.71
N ASN A 192 0.93 -6.69 13.68
CA ASN A 192 0.21 -6.76 12.41
C ASN A 192 0.42 -5.47 11.58
N SER A 193 0.46 -4.29 12.23
CA SER A 193 0.72 -3.01 11.55
C SER A 193 2.13 -2.93 10.96
N GLU A 194 3.16 -3.40 11.68
CA GLU A 194 4.53 -3.54 11.17
C GLU A 194 4.55 -4.52 9.97
N ILE A 195 3.83 -5.65 10.05
CA ILE A 195 3.76 -6.64 8.96
C ILE A 195 3.19 -6.01 7.69
N VAL A 196 2.08 -5.26 7.76
CA VAL A 196 1.51 -4.59 6.57
C VAL A 196 2.55 -3.68 5.92
N ARG A 197 3.16 -2.78 6.70
CA ARG A 197 4.09 -1.79 6.15
C ARG A 197 5.34 -2.44 5.56
N TRP A 198 5.89 -3.46 6.21
CA TRP A 198 7.04 -4.20 5.68
C TRP A 198 6.70 -5.10 4.49
N LEU A 199 5.50 -5.67 4.43
CA LEU A 199 5.00 -6.42 3.28
C LEU A 199 4.93 -5.52 2.04
N LEU A 200 4.31 -4.35 2.15
CA LEU A 200 4.23 -3.36 1.07
C LEU A 200 5.62 -2.91 0.61
N THR A 201 6.51 -2.65 1.57
CA THR A 201 7.89 -2.25 1.28
C THR A 201 8.64 -3.36 0.57
N TYR A 202 8.46 -4.62 0.97
CA TYR A 202 9.14 -5.76 0.40
C TYR A 202 8.75 -5.99 -1.06
N HIS A 203 7.47 -5.85 -1.42
CA HIS A 203 7.02 -5.90 -2.81
C HIS A 203 7.77 -4.90 -3.71
N GLY A 204 8.04 -3.69 -3.20
CA GLY A 204 8.76 -2.65 -3.94
C GLY A 204 10.29 -2.78 -3.92
N TYR A 205 10.88 -3.22 -2.81
CA TYR A 205 12.32 -3.11 -2.52
C TYR A 205 13.02 -4.44 -2.24
N SER A 206 12.44 -5.54 -2.68
CA SER A 206 13.04 -6.86 -2.55
C SER A 206 14.30 -7.01 -3.42
N GLU A 207 15.29 -7.69 -2.85
CA GLU A 207 16.57 -7.98 -3.51
C GLU A 207 16.54 -9.34 -4.22
N THR A 208 17.30 -9.48 -5.30
CA THR A 208 17.48 -10.75 -6.02
C THR A 208 18.35 -11.78 -5.27
N GLY A 209 18.88 -11.43 -4.11
CA GLY A 209 19.74 -12.31 -3.29
C GLY A 209 18.97 -13.32 -2.43
N GLY A 210 17.64 -13.35 -2.51
CA GLY A 210 16.79 -14.28 -1.77
C GLY A 210 17.04 -15.75 -2.14
N ARG A 211 16.65 -16.67 -1.25
CA ARG A 211 16.77 -18.12 -1.50
C ARG A 211 15.87 -18.59 -2.65
N MET A 212 14.69 -17.99 -2.80
CA MET A 212 13.82 -18.25 -3.95
C MET A 212 14.35 -17.53 -5.18
N LYS A 213 14.67 -18.31 -6.21
CA LYS A 213 15.19 -17.79 -7.47
C LYS A 213 14.19 -17.87 -8.61
N LYS A 214 13.16 -18.71 -8.49
CA LYS A 214 12.16 -18.97 -9.53
C LYS A 214 10.80 -19.24 -8.90
N ILE A 215 9.74 -18.88 -9.63
CA ILE A 215 8.37 -19.32 -9.37
C ILE A 215 7.87 -19.90 -10.69
N GLY A 216 7.60 -21.21 -10.71
CA GLY A 216 7.38 -21.95 -11.96
C GLY A 216 8.50 -21.71 -12.97
N LYS A 217 8.14 -21.21 -14.16
CA LYS A 217 9.10 -20.90 -15.24
C LYS A 217 9.71 -19.49 -15.17
N ARG A 218 9.25 -18.63 -14.26
CA ARG A 218 9.67 -17.22 -14.19
C ARG A 218 10.82 -17.06 -13.20
N GLU A 219 11.83 -16.30 -13.61
CA GLU A 219 12.93 -15.92 -12.73
C GLU A 219 12.57 -14.73 -11.87
N TYR A 220 13.12 -14.70 -10.66
CA TYR A 220 12.92 -13.61 -9.73
C TYR A 220 13.62 -12.34 -10.21
N SER A 221 12.92 -11.21 -10.22
CA SER A 221 13.49 -9.89 -10.47
C SER A 221 13.53 -9.05 -9.20
N LYS A 222 14.39 -8.02 -9.18
CA LYS A 222 14.38 -7.04 -8.09
C LYS A 222 13.03 -6.35 -8.05
N GLY A 223 12.56 -5.99 -6.85
CA GLY A 223 11.38 -5.15 -6.71
C GLY A 223 11.53 -3.87 -7.53
N TRP A 224 10.45 -3.41 -8.16
CA TRP A 224 10.50 -2.31 -9.13
C TRP A 224 11.07 -1.03 -8.53
N LEU A 225 10.69 -0.68 -7.30
CA LEU A 225 11.16 0.53 -6.62
C LEU A 225 12.63 0.47 -6.26
N TYR A 226 13.21 -0.73 -6.14
CA TYR A 226 14.64 -0.92 -5.91
C TYR A 226 15.50 -0.35 -7.06
N ASN A 227 14.95 -0.28 -8.28
CA ASN A 227 15.67 0.23 -9.45
C ASN A 227 15.46 1.73 -9.69
N LEU A 228 14.61 2.39 -8.90
CA LEU A 228 14.26 3.79 -9.10
C LEU A 228 15.02 4.71 -8.15
N GLY A 229 15.51 5.83 -8.66
CA GLY A 229 15.84 7.01 -7.85
C GLY A 229 14.56 7.80 -7.57
N GLY A 230 13.67 7.26 -6.74
CA GLY A 230 12.32 7.79 -6.52
C GLY A 230 12.33 9.27 -6.10
N LEU A 231 11.51 10.07 -6.78
CA LEU A 231 11.26 11.48 -6.47
C LEU A 231 9.76 11.65 -6.23
N PHE A 232 9.39 12.43 -5.21
CA PHE A 232 8.00 12.82 -4.96
C PHE A 232 7.95 14.24 -4.40
N LEU A 233 6.85 14.94 -4.66
CA LEU A 233 6.59 16.27 -4.13
C LEU A 233 5.97 16.14 -2.74
N LYS A 234 6.37 17.02 -1.83
CA LYS A 234 5.86 17.04 -0.45
C LYS A 234 5.25 18.40 -0.14
N GLY A 235 4.01 18.37 0.35
CA GLY A 235 3.32 19.55 0.86
C GLY A 235 3.47 19.81 2.33
N LYS A 236 2.80 20.86 2.80
CA LYS A 236 2.66 21.18 4.24
C LYS A 236 1.73 20.22 4.99
N ILE A 237 0.87 19.53 4.24
CA ILE A 237 -0.15 18.59 4.71
C ILE A 237 0.09 17.30 3.92
N SER A 238 -0.06 16.16 4.60
CA SER A 238 0.04 14.84 3.99
C SER A 238 -0.91 14.76 2.80
N MET A 239 -0.39 14.40 1.63
CA MET A 239 -1.19 14.25 0.41
C MET A 239 -1.93 15.49 -0.08
N LYS A 240 -1.41 16.70 0.16
CA LYS A 240 -1.84 17.84 -0.68
C LYS A 240 -1.46 17.53 -2.13
N LEU A 241 -2.44 17.33 -3.01
CA LEU A 241 -2.28 16.97 -4.43
C LEU A 241 -1.60 18.10 -5.23
N TYR A 242 -0.27 18.06 -5.42
CA TYR A 242 0.44 19.04 -6.27
C TYR A 242 0.36 18.71 -7.75
#